data_AF-A0A352CLG5-F1
#
_entry.id   AF-A0A352CLG5-F1
#
_cell.length_a   1.000
_cell.length_b   1.000
_cell.length_c   1.000
_cell.angle_alpha   90.00
_cell.angle_beta   90.00
_cell.angle_gamma   90.00
#
_symmetry.space_group_name_H-M   'P 1'
#
loop_
_entity.id
_entity.type
_entity.pdbx_description
1 polymer ?
#
loop_
_entity_poly.entity_id
_entity_poly.type
_entity_poly.pdbx_seq_one_letter_code
_entity_poly.pdbx_strand_id
1 'polypeptide(L)'
;MGSDVHYRHEWKHEISYMDLLSIRSRLSAVADPDPHAISGKYLIRSLYFDNSSDRALREKIDGVNRREKFRIRYYNLDPSIIHLEKKSKINGLGTKYSAELTEEETQQIVNGEI
;
A
#
# COMPACT_ATOMS: atom_id res chain seq x y z
N MET A 1 -21.13 -8.49 13.20
CA MET A 1 -19.88 -8.86 13.92
C MET A 1 -18.81 -7.90 13.43
N GLY A 2 -18.38 -6.96 14.28
CA GLY A 2 -17.36 -5.99 13.88
C GLY A 2 -16.04 -6.71 13.63
N SER A 3 -15.46 -6.56 12.45
CA SER A 3 -14.14 -7.09 12.15
C SER A 3 -13.13 -6.48 13.13
N ASP A 4 -12.46 -7.30 13.93
CA ASP A 4 -11.42 -6.82 14.85
C ASP A 4 -10.34 -6.06 14.08
N VAL A 5 -10.02 -4.87 14.58
CA VAL A 5 -9.03 -3.99 13.94
C VAL A 5 -7.63 -4.52 14.22
N HIS A 6 -6.98 -5.07 13.19
CA HIS A 6 -5.62 -5.61 13.31
C HIS A 6 -4.55 -4.51 13.17
N TYR A 7 -3.98 -4.09 14.30
CA TYR A 7 -2.90 -3.10 14.36
C TYR A 7 -1.52 -3.72 14.09
N ARG A 8 -0.66 -2.99 13.36
CA ARG A 8 0.71 -3.43 13.02
C ARG A 8 1.78 -2.41 13.36
N HIS A 9 2.93 -2.91 13.81
CA HIS A 9 4.18 -2.16 13.83
C HIS A 9 4.92 -2.36 12.51
N GLU A 10 5.10 -1.28 11.75
CA GLU A 10 5.79 -1.30 10.46
C GLU A 10 6.98 -0.34 10.50
N TRP A 11 8.19 -0.88 10.45
CA TRP A 11 9.45 -0.12 10.37
C TRP A 11 9.95 -0.09 8.93
N LYS A 12 10.53 1.04 8.52
CA LYS A 12 11.07 1.24 7.18
C LYS A 12 12.50 1.69 7.29
N HIS A 13 13.36 1.06 6.51
CA HIS A 13 14.77 1.35 6.43
C HIS A 13 15.10 1.63 4.98
N GLU A 14 15.84 2.71 4.74
CA GLU A 14 16.52 2.89 3.48
C GLU A 14 17.66 1.89 3.40
N ILE A 15 17.81 1.24 2.25
CA ILE A 15 18.84 0.21 2.04
C ILE A 15 19.55 0.49 0.72
N SER A 16 20.86 0.30 0.71
CA SER A 16 21.65 0.33 -0.51
C SER A 16 21.48 -0.96 -1.32
N TYR A 17 22.01 -0.97 -2.54
CA TYR A 17 22.07 -2.19 -3.33
C TYR A 17 22.89 -3.31 -2.64
N MET A 18 23.97 -2.95 -1.94
CA MET A 18 24.80 -3.90 -1.21
C MET A 18 24.09 -4.48 0.01
N ASP A 19 23.30 -3.66 0.72
CA ASP A 19 22.43 -4.13 1.80
C ASP A 19 21.40 -5.13 1.27
N LEU A 20 20.79 -4.84 0.13
CA LEU A 20 19.81 -5.73 -0.51
C LEU A 20 20.40 -7.11 -0.82
N LEU A 21 21.61 -7.20 -1.38
CA LEU A 21 22.27 -8.48 -1.65
C LEU A 21 22.52 -9.26 -0.36
N SER A 22 23.03 -8.58 0.66
CA SER A 22 23.35 -9.18 1.97
C SER A 22 22.10 -9.66 2.71
N ILE A 23 21.04 -8.84 2.73
CA ILE A 23 19.76 -9.16 3.38
C ILE A 23 19.10 -10.35 2.67
N ARG A 24 19.05 -10.36 1.33
CA ARG A 24 18.45 -11.45 0.56
C ARG A 24 19.11 -12.79 0.86
N SER A 25 20.45 -12.83 0.88
CA SER A 25 21.20 -14.05 1.19
C SER A 25 20.96 -14.57 2.61
N ARG A 26 20.70 -13.67 3.57
CA ARG A 26 20.46 -14.07 4.96
C ARG A 26 19.01 -14.51 5.18
N LEU A 27 18.04 -13.80 4.57
CA LEU A 27 16.62 -14.12 4.69
C LEU A 27 16.27 -15.46 4.04
N SER A 28 16.96 -15.86 2.96
CA SER A 28 16.69 -17.15 2.30
C SER A 28 16.93 -18.38 3.19
N ALA A 29 17.59 -18.22 4.35
CA ALA A 29 17.75 -19.29 5.33
C ALA A 29 16.49 -19.53 6.19
N VAL A 30 15.56 -18.57 6.23
CA VAL A 30 14.40 -18.58 7.16
C VAL A 30 13.08 -18.16 6.51
N ALA A 31 13.10 -17.69 5.26
CA ALA A 31 11.93 -17.23 4.54
C ALA A 31 12.02 -17.60 3.06
N ASP A 32 10.87 -17.95 2.48
CA ASP A 32 10.77 -18.30 1.07
C ASP A 32 10.51 -17.07 0.19
N PRO A 33 10.93 -17.10 -1.09
CA PRO A 33 10.51 -16.12 -2.07
C PRO A 33 8.97 -16.08 -2.21
N ASP A 34 8.44 -14.88 -2.42
CA ASP A 34 7.00 -14.71 -2.70
C ASP A 34 6.62 -15.45 -4.00
N PRO A 35 5.69 -16.41 -3.97
CA PRO A 35 5.29 -17.20 -5.14
C PRO A 35 4.57 -16.36 -6.20
N HIS A 36 4.05 -15.18 -5.86
CA HIS A 36 3.39 -14.28 -6.82
C HIS A 36 4.38 -13.40 -7.60
N ALA A 37 5.67 -13.40 -7.24
CA ALA A 37 6.68 -12.59 -7.89
C ALA A 37 7.18 -13.26 -9.19
N ILE A 38 7.16 -12.52 -10.31
CA ILE A 38 7.70 -12.97 -11.58
C ILE A 38 9.20 -12.68 -11.59
N SER A 39 10.02 -13.73 -11.57
CA SER A 39 11.48 -13.62 -11.44
C SER A 39 11.91 -12.79 -10.21
N GLY A 40 11.20 -12.97 -9.10
CA GLY A 40 11.46 -12.27 -7.84
C GLY A 40 11.09 -10.78 -7.84
N LYS A 41 10.28 -10.33 -8.82
CA LYS A 41 9.85 -8.94 -8.96
C LYS A 41 8.36 -8.85 -9.31
N TYR A 42 7.79 -7.69 -9.06
CA TYR A 42 6.47 -7.29 -9.55
C TYR A 42 6.52 -5.79 -9.88
N LEU A 43 5.71 -5.37 -10.86
CA LEU A 43 5.46 -3.96 -11.11
C LEU A 43 4.23 -3.54 -10.32
N ILE A 44 4.29 -2.38 -9.68
CA ILE A 44 3.15 -1.84 -8.92
C ILE A 44 2.79 -0.49 -9.50
N ARG A 45 1.50 -0.28 -9.78
CA ARG A 45 0.93 1.04 -10.03
C ARG A 45 0.03 1.42 -8.87
N SER A 46 0.08 2.67 -8.44
CA SER A 46 -0.76 3.17 -7.35
C SER A 46 -1.13 4.62 -7.61
N LEU A 47 -2.43 4.88 -7.73
CA LEU A 47 -2.99 6.22 -7.79
C LEU A 47 -3.40 6.62 -6.38
N TYR A 48 -2.80 7.69 -5.83
CA TYR A 48 -3.15 8.20 -4.51
C TYR A 48 -4.20 9.30 -4.63
N PHE A 49 -5.14 9.30 -3.70
CA PHE A 49 -6.17 10.32 -3.60
C PHE A 49 -5.82 11.29 -2.47
N ASP A 50 -6.02 12.57 -2.74
CA ASP A 50 -5.97 13.65 -1.78
C ASP A 50 -7.08 14.66 -2.14
N ASN A 51 -7.26 15.68 -1.31
CA ASN A 51 -8.18 16.77 -1.60
C ASN A 51 -7.44 18.01 -2.11
N SER A 52 -8.18 19.05 -2.49
CA SER A 52 -7.64 20.31 -3.01
C SER A 52 -6.74 21.07 -2.03
N SER A 53 -6.71 20.67 -0.75
CA SER A 53 -5.85 21.26 0.28
C SER A 53 -4.65 20.39 0.64
N ASP A 54 -4.36 19.34 -0.13
CA ASP A 54 -3.28 18.39 0.12
C ASP A 54 -3.31 17.82 1.54
N ARG A 55 -4.51 17.57 2.08
CA ARG A 55 -4.70 17.20 3.48
C ARG A 55 -3.91 15.95 3.85
N ALA A 56 -3.97 14.87 3.06
CA ALA A 56 -3.29 13.62 3.39
C ALA A 56 -1.76 13.78 3.35
N LEU A 57 -1.25 14.60 2.42
CA LEU A 57 0.14 14.99 2.37
C LEU A 57 0.56 15.79 3.62
N ARG A 58 -0.19 16.84 3.97
CA ARG A 58 0.10 17.72 5.11
C ARG A 58 0.03 16.97 6.44
N GLU A 59 -1.02 16.18 6.68
CA GLU A 59 -1.15 15.34 7.87
C GLU A 59 0.04 14.38 8.04
N LYS A 60 0.60 13.86 6.94
CA LYS A 60 1.78 12.99 6.97
C LYS A 60 3.04 13.76 7.33
N ILE A 61 3.28 14.92 6.73
CA ILE A 61 4.47 15.75 6.96
C ILE A 61 4.46 16.30 8.39
N ASP A 62 3.30 16.81 8.84
CA ASP A 62 3.12 17.45 10.14
C ASP A 62 3.03 16.43 11.29
N GLY A 63 3.14 15.13 10.98
CA GLY A 63 3.16 14.07 12.00
C GLY A 63 1.83 13.84 12.69
N VAL A 64 0.71 14.26 12.09
CA VAL A 64 -0.64 14.11 12.68
C VAL A 64 -0.90 12.66 13.06
N ASN A 65 -1.28 12.46 14.32
CA ASN A 65 -1.36 11.14 14.92
C ASN A 65 -2.38 10.22 14.23
N ARG A 66 -3.60 10.73 14.01
CA ARG A 66 -4.68 10.03 13.30
C ARG A 66 -4.76 10.55 11.88
N ARG A 67 -4.30 9.76 10.93
CA ARG A 67 -4.29 10.14 9.51
C ARG A 67 -4.58 8.95 8.61
N GLU A 68 -5.15 9.24 7.46
CA GLU A 68 -5.58 8.23 6.50
C GLU A 68 -5.09 8.57 5.10
N LYS A 69 -4.92 7.55 4.27
CA LYS A 69 -4.68 7.73 2.84
C LYS A 69 -5.39 6.65 2.04
N PHE A 70 -5.91 7.07 0.90
CA PHE A 70 -6.59 6.21 -0.04
C PHE A 70 -5.76 6.05 -1.29
N ARG A 71 -5.83 4.86 -1.90
CA ARG A 71 -5.21 4.60 -3.20
C ARG A 71 -5.95 3.52 -3.97
N ILE A 72 -5.94 3.65 -5.27
CA ILE A 72 -6.22 2.53 -6.19
C ILE A 72 -4.88 1.90 -6.57
N ARG A 73 -4.78 0.57 -6.53
CA ARG A 73 -3.56 -0.18 -6.84
C ARG A 73 -3.85 -1.42 -7.67
N TYR A 74 -2.96 -1.69 -8.62
CA TYR A 74 -2.91 -2.95 -9.37
C TYR A 74 -1.45 -3.33 -9.67
N TYR A 75 -1.24 -4.55 -10.16
CA TYR A 75 0.07 -5.18 -10.30
C TYR A 75 0.36 -5.56 -11.76
N ASN A 76 1.64 -5.63 -12.13
CA ASN A 76 2.13 -6.17 -13.40
C ASN A 76 1.52 -5.58 -14.68
N LEU A 77 1.01 -4.34 -14.60
CA LEU A 77 0.27 -3.68 -15.68
C LEU A 77 -1.00 -4.43 -16.11
N ASP A 78 -1.49 -5.33 -15.26
CA ASP A 78 -2.69 -6.14 -15.49
C ASP A 78 -3.84 -5.60 -14.61
N PRO A 79 -4.90 -5.04 -15.21
CA PRO A 79 -6.06 -4.52 -14.50
C PRO A 79 -7.06 -5.61 -14.06
N SER A 80 -6.76 -6.90 -14.28
CA SER A 80 -7.63 -8.01 -13.86
C SER A 80 -7.98 -8.00 -12.37
N ILE A 81 -7.09 -7.46 -11.52
CA ILE A 81 -7.32 -7.26 -10.09
C ILE A 81 -6.92 -5.83 -9.72
N ILE A 82 -7.91 -5.03 -9.36
CA ILE A 82 -7.73 -3.66 -8.87
C ILE A 82 -8.24 -3.58 -7.43
N HIS A 83 -7.47 -2.93 -6.56
CA HIS A 83 -7.86 -2.70 -5.18
C HIS A 83 -7.98 -1.22 -4.85
N LEU A 84 -9.11 -0.84 -4.27
CA LEU A 84 -9.23 0.37 -3.46
C LEU A 84 -8.72 0.07 -2.05
N GLU A 85 -7.65 0.73 -1.66
CA GLU A 85 -7.02 0.52 -0.36
C GLU A 85 -7.08 1.77 0.50
N LYS A 86 -7.42 1.57 1.77
CA LYS A 86 -7.31 2.58 2.83
C LYS A 86 -6.22 2.16 3.80
N LYS A 87 -5.26 3.05 4.06
CA LYS A 87 -4.29 2.90 5.15
C LYS A 87 -4.51 3.97 6.20
N SER A 88 -4.66 3.56 7.46
CA SER A 88 -4.74 4.48 8.60
C SER A 88 -3.52 4.33 9.51
N LYS A 89 -3.12 5.44 10.15
CA LYS A 89 -2.09 5.48 11.19
C LYS A 89 -2.73 6.06 12.46
N ILE A 90 -2.58 5.39 13.60
CA ILE A 90 -3.07 5.84 14.92
C ILE A 90 -2.05 5.40 15.97
N ASN A 91 -1.55 6.34 16.78
CA ASN A 91 -0.55 6.10 17.83
C ASN A 91 0.69 5.33 17.33
N GLY A 92 1.13 5.63 16.10
CA GLY A 92 2.26 4.92 15.47
C GLY A 92 1.91 3.53 14.91
N LEU A 93 0.71 3.00 15.16
CA LEU A 93 0.22 1.73 14.64
C LEU A 93 -0.44 1.92 13.28
N GLY A 94 -0.23 0.96 12.37
CA GLY A 94 -0.84 0.94 11.04
C GLY A 94 -2.00 -0.04 10.94
N THR A 95 -3.03 0.32 10.19
CA THR A 95 -4.09 -0.59 9.73
C THR A 95 -4.26 -0.48 8.21
N LYS A 96 -4.76 -1.54 7.58
CA LYS A 96 -5.04 -1.58 6.14
C LYS A 96 -6.42 -2.20 5.92
N TYR A 97 -7.23 -1.54 5.11
CA TYR A 97 -8.46 -2.06 4.54
C TYR A 97 -8.33 -2.09 3.03
N SER A 98 -9.00 -3.04 2.39
CA SER A 98 -8.94 -3.25 0.95
C SER A 98 -10.31 -3.69 0.46
N ALA A 99 -10.73 -3.18 -0.69
CA ALA A 99 -11.88 -3.65 -1.45
C ALA A 99 -11.42 -3.88 -2.89
N GLU A 100 -11.94 -4.92 -3.54
CA GLU A 100 -11.78 -5.09 -4.99
C GLU A 100 -12.66 -4.09 -5.73
N LEU A 101 -12.16 -3.60 -6.86
CA LEU A 101 -12.90 -2.79 -7.81
C LEU A 101 -12.87 -3.47 -9.16
N THR A 102 -13.97 -3.36 -9.89
CA THR A 102 -13.99 -3.57 -11.33
C THR A 102 -13.26 -2.44 -12.05
N GLU A 103 -12.91 -2.66 -13.32
CA GLU A 103 -12.36 -1.59 -14.18
C GLU A 103 -13.35 -0.43 -14.35
N GLU A 104 -14.65 -0.74 -14.46
CA GLU A 104 -15.72 0.26 -14.61
C GLU A 104 -15.85 1.15 -13.37
N GLU A 105 -15.95 0.56 -12.17
CA GLU A 105 -16.00 1.31 -10.91
C GLU A 105 -14.72 2.14 -10.71
N THR A 106 -13.57 1.58 -11.08
CA THR A 106 -12.29 2.29 -11.05
C THR A 106 -12.33 3.54 -11.91
N GLN A 107 -12.86 3.44 -13.13
CA GLN A 107 -12.95 4.58 -14.04
C GLN A 107 -13.96 5.63 -13.56
N GLN A 108 -15.11 5.21 -13.02
CA GLN A 108 -16.09 6.13 -12.44
C GLN A 108 -15.50 6.93 -11.26
N ILE A 109 -14.76 6.27 -10.37
CA ILE A 109 -14.06 6.94 -9.25
C ILE A 109 -13.03 7.94 -9.78
N VAL A 110 -12.25 7.57 -10.80
CA VAL A 110 -11.25 8.46 -11.40
C VAL A 110 -11.88 9.67 -12.07
N ASN A 111 -13.04 9.50 -12.70
CA ASN A 111 -13.79 10.59 -13.34
C ASN A 111 -14.53 11.48 -12.33
N GLY A 112 -14.68 11.05 -11.07
CA GLY A 112 -15.49 11.74 -10.06
C GLY A 112 -17.00 11.58 -10.30
N GLU A 113 -17.41 10.46 -10.89
CA GLU A 113 -18.81 10.13 -11.23
C GLU A 113 -19.52 9.31 -10.14
N ILE A 114 -18.84 9.06 -9.02
CA ILE A 114 -19.32 8.39 -7.79
C ILE A 114 -18.92 9.21 -6.57
#